data_AF-A0A1H3HUA4-F1
#
_entry.id   AF-A0A1H3HUA4-F1
#
_cell.length_a   1.000
_cell.length_b   1.000
_cell.length_c   1.000
_cell.angle_alpha   90.00
_cell.angle_beta   90.00
_cell.angle_gamma   90.00
#
_symmetry.space_group_name_H-M   'P 1'
#
loop_
_entity.id
_entity.type
_entity.pdbx_description
1 polymer ?
#
loop_
_entity_poly.entity_id
_entity_poly.type
_entity_poly.pdbx_seq_one_letter_code
_entity_poly.pdbx_strand_id
1 'polypeptide(L)'
;MKTIHVISHTHWDREWYRTFQQFRLQLVHLVDGLLDMLAKDPNYKYFMLDGQTIVLDDYLLMRSEAEDTLKEHVRNRRILIGPCHILPDMFLASPEAHIHNLLVGEREARKFGQKMMIGYMPDSFGHIGQMPQILRGFGMENACLWRGLDDQPAGFWWQFPDGSRVLTMYLHDHPLWTAPGIYRSCVMCVLCAVLSGKQ
;
A
#
# COMPACT_ATOMS: atom_id res chain seq x y z
N MET A 1 9.81 25.26 -10.37
CA MET A 1 9.13 25.04 -9.08
C MET A 1 9.12 23.54 -8.80
N LYS A 2 9.46 23.09 -7.59
CA LYS A 2 9.45 21.66 -7.22
C LYS A 2 8.12 21.32 -6.53
N THR A 3 7.54 20.16 -6.83
CA THR A 3 6.34 19.67 -6.16
C THR A 3 6.72 18.64 -5.10
N ILE A 4 6.18 18.80 -3.89
CA ILE A 4 6.31 17.82 -2.80
C ILE A 4 4.94 17.17 -2.63
N HIS A 5 4.90 15.84 -2.59
CA HIS A 5 3.68 15.14 -2.21
C HIS A 5 3.90 14.38 -0.92
N VAL A 6 2.92 14.49 -0.04
CA VAL A 6 2.90 13.85 1.27
C VAL A 6 1.76 12.85 1.24
N ILE A 7 2.08 11.60 1.57
CA ILE A 7 1.10 10.52 1.65
C ILE A 7 1.04 10.06 3.09
N SER A 8 -0.08 10.33 3.74
CA SER A 8 -0.34 9.80 5.07
C SER A 8 -0.64 8.31 4.95
N HIS A 9 0.10 7.50 5.69
CA HIS A 9 -0.10 6.07 5.77
C HIS A 9 0.27 5.56 7.16
N THR A 10 -0.04 4.30 7.42
CA THR A 10 0.53 3.53 8.51
C THR A 10 1.06 2.23 7.93
N HIS A 11 2.19 1.75 8.41
CA HIS A 11 2.58 0.37 8.20
C HIS A 11 2.02 -0.46 9.35
N TRP A 12 1.26 -1.51 9.04
CA TRP A 12 0.46 -2.23 10.02
C TRP A 12 0.74 -3.72 10.00
N ASP A 13 1.74 -4.14 10.77
CA ASP A 13 1.94 -5.55 11.08
C ASP A 13 0.71 -6.07 11.85
N ARG A 14 0.06 -7.08 11.28
CA ARG A 14 -1.16 -7.66 11.86
C ARG A 14 -0.91 -8.29 13.23
N GLU A 15 0.28 -8.84 13.40
CA GLU A 15 0.83 -9.36 14.65
C GLU A 15 2.36 -9.39 14.58
N TRP A 16 3.03 -9.08 15.69
CA TRP A 16 4.50 -9.07 15.75
C TRP A 16 4.99 -9.23 17.20
N TYR A 17 5.50 -8.16 17.83
CA TYR A 17 6.00 -8.18 19.22
C TYR A 17 4.87 -8.17 20.29
N ARG A 18 3.62 -8.10 19.85
CA ARG A 18 2.40 -8.20 20.67
C ARG A 18 1.44 -9.16 20.01
N THR A 19 0.49 -9.66 20.79
CA THR A 19 -0.54 -10.57 20.27
C THR A 19 -1.41 -9.87 19.23
N PHE A 20 -1.97 -10.63 18.30
CA PHE A 20 -2.96 -10.16 17.33
C PHE A 20 -4.08 -9.32 17.98
N GLN A 21 -4.59 -9.73 19.16
CA GLN A 21 -5.68 -9.02 19.83
C GLN A 21 -5.27 -7.62 20.31
N GLN A 22 -4.02 -7.47 20.79
CA GLN A 22 -3.51 -6.17 21.20
C GLN A 22 -3.33 -5.25 20.00
N PHE A 23 -2.77 -5.76 18.89
CA PHE A 23 -2.71 -4.99 17.64
C PHE A 23 -4.11 -4.65 17.14
N ARG A 24 -5.05 -5.60 17.11
CA ARG A 24 -6.43 -5.35 16.66
C ARG A 24 -7.12 -4.22 17.44
N LEU A 25 -6.94 -4.13 18.76
CA LEU A 25 -7.46 -2.99 19.54
C LEU A 25 -6.81 -1.66 19.13
N GLN A 26 -5.50 -1.65 18.85
CA GLN A 26 -4.82 -0.46 18.35
C GLN A 26 -5.28 -0.09 16.93
N LEU A 27 -5.60 -1.07 16.08
CA LEU A 27 -6.16 -0.86 14.75
C LEU A 27 -7.53 -0.16 14.86
N VAL A 28 -8.37 -0.58 15.79
CA VAL A 28 -9.66 0.08 16.07
C VAL A 28 -9.44 1.54 16.43
N HIS A 29 -8.51 1.85 17.34
CA HIS A 29 -8.21 3.24 17.69
C HIS A 29 -7.66 4.06 16.51
N LEU A 30 -6.83 3.44 15.65
CA LEU A 30 -6.28 4.09 14.47
C LEU A 30 -7.39 4.44 13.47
N VAL A 31 -8.26 3.48 13.15
CA VAL A 31 -9.32 3.68 12.17
C VAL A 31 -10.41 4.61 12.70
N ASP A 32 -10.82 4.47 13.97
CA ASP A 32 -11.76 5.39 14.62
C ASP A 32 -11.21 6.83 14.55
N GLY A 33 -9.93 7.04 14.90
CA GLY A 33 -9.28 8.34 14.81
C GLY A 33 -9.16 8.88 13.37
N LEU A 34 -8.91 8.01 12.39
CA LEU A 34 -8.89 8.37 10.97
C LEU A 34 -10.26 8.84 10.49
N LEU A 35 -11.33 8.08 10.79
CA LEU A 35 -12.70 8.44 10.40
C LEU A 35 -13.11 9.79 11.03
N ASP A 36 -12.78 9.98 12.31
CA ASP A 36 -12.99 11.24 13.02
C ASP A 36 -12.27 12.42 12.34
N MET A 37 -11.02 12.20 11.91
CA MET A 37 -10.22 13.23 11.23
C MET A 37 -10.78 13.55 9.85
N LEU A 38 -11.18 12.54 9.07
CA LEU A 38 -11.80 12.72 7.75
C LEU A 38 -13.14 13.46 7.84
N ALA A 39 -13.90 13.26 8.92
CA ALA A 39 -15.14 13.97 9.18
C ALA A 39 -14.91 15.45 9.56
N LYS A 40 -13.88 15.74 10.36
CA LYS A 40 -13.59 17.09 10.89
C LYS A 40 -12.81 17.97 9.90
N ASP A 41 -11.94 17.40 9.07
CA ASP A 41 -11.12 18.15 8.12
C ASP A 41 -11.36 17.70 6.67
N PRO A 42 -12.14 18.48 5.88
CA PRO A 42 -12.31 18.22 4.45
C PRO A 42 -11.02 18.34 3.63
N ASN A 43 -9.99 19.03 4.13
CA ASN A 43 -8.71 19.18 3.43
C ASN A 43 -7.78 17.99 3.63
N TYR A 44 -8.07 17.09 4.57
CA TYR A 44 -7.35 15.84 4.72
C TYR A 44 -7.69 14.92 3.54
N LYS A 45 -6.80 14.89 2.54
CA LYS A 45 -7.13 14.36 1.21
C LYS A 45 -7.28 12.84 1.23
N TYR A 46 -6.21 12.14 1.59
CA TYR A 46 -6.08 10.70 1.41
C TYR A 46 -5.30 10.06 2.55
N PHE A 47 -5.72 8.87 2.98
CA PHE A 47 -4.96 7.99 3.85
C PHE A 47 -4.74 6.64 3.14
N MET A 48 -3.49 6.20 3.06
CA MET A 48 -3.14 4.90 2.50
C MET A 48 -3.12 3.85 3.61
N LEU A 49 -4.06 2.90 3.55
CA LEU A 49 -4.27 1.89 4.58
C LEU A 49 -3.46 0.62 4.27
N ASP A 50 -2.14 0.80 4.25
CA ASP A 50 -1.07 -0.20 4.15
C ASP A 50 -1.17 -1.26 3.04
N GLY A 51 -2.00 -1.04 2.03
CA GLY A 51 -2.01 -1.86 0.82
C GLY A 51 -2.53 -3.29 1.00
N GLN A 52 -3.12 -3.55 2.16
CA GLN A 52 -3.72 -4.82 2.56
C GLN A 52 -5.21 -4.62 2.85
N THR A 53 -6.07 -5.52 2.43
CA THR A 53 -7.52 -5.41 2.69
C THR A 53 -7.96 -6.06 4.00
N ILE A 54 -7.16 -6.97 4.58
CA ILE A 54 -7.52 -7.71 5.80
C ILE A 54 -7.81 -6.79 7.00
N VAL A 55 -7.17 -5.62 7.05
CA VAL A 55 -7.38 -4.60 8.08
C VAL A 55 -8.81 -4.07 8.12
N LEU A 56 -9.53 -4.11 6.99
CA LEU A 56 -10.95 -3.75 6.93
C LEU A 56 -11.79 -4.80 7.66
N ASP A 57 -11.52 -6.09 7.43
CA ASP A 57 -12.22 -7.19 8.10
C ASP A 57 -11.92 -7.18 9.60
N ASP A 58 -10.65 -7.03 9.99
CA ASP A 58 -10.24 -6.99 11.39
C ASP A 58 -10.88 -5.82 12.16
N TYR A 59 -11.05 -4.67 11.51
CA TYR A 59 -11.75 -3.53 12.08
C TYR A 59 -13.27 -3.75 12.16
N LEU A 60 -13.92 -4.19 11.07
CA LEU A 60 -15.38 -4.34 11.02
C LEU A 60 -15.90 -5.49 11.87
N LEU A 61 -15.06 -6.48 12.20
CA LEU A 61 -15.39 -7.48 13.23
C LEU A 61 -15.57 -6.86 14.63
N MET A 62 -15.00 -5.68 14.88
CA MET A 62 -15.11 -4.95 16.14
C MET A 62 -16.07 -3.76 16.06
N ARG A 63 -16.25 -3.18 14.86
CA ARG A 63 -17.01 -1.95 14.56
C ARG A 63 -17.87 -2.13 13.31
N SER A 64 -18.83 -3.05 13.33
CA SER A 64 -19.66 -3.36 12.16
C SER A 64 -20.49 -2.15 11.68
N GLU A 65 -20.84 -1.25 12.60
CA GLU A 65 -21.57 -0.01 12.32
C GLU A 65 -20.82 0.97 11.41
N ALA A 66 -19.50 0.83 11.28
CA ALA A 66 -18.66 1.74 10.48
C ALA A 66 -18.53 1.33 9.00
N GLU A 67 -19.14 0.23 8.57
CA GLU A 67 -18.99 -0.32 7.22
C GLU A 67 -19.39 0.67 6.12
N ASP A 68 -20.54 1.34 6.27
CA ASP A 68 -21.03 2.27 5.25
C ASP A 68 -20.14 3.53 5.16
N THR A 69 -19.67 4.05 6.30
CA THR A 69 -18.73 5.16 6.35
C THR A 69 -17.40 4.81 5.68
N LEU A 70 -16.87 3.61 5.93
CA LEU A 70 -15.66 3.13 5.25
C LEU A 70 -15.87 2.99 3.74
N LYS A 71 -16.98 2.40 3.31
CA LYS A 71 -17.34 2.30 1.88
C LYS A 71 -17.38 3.68 1.23
N GLU A 72 -18.00 4.66 1.88
CA GLU A 72 -18.05 6.03 1.37
C GLU A 72 -16.64 6.62 1.19
N HIS A 73 -15.80 6.55 2.21
CA HIS A 73 -14.44 7.09 2.13
C HIS A 73 -13.57 6.37 1.11
N VAL A 74 -13.71 5.05 0.94
CA VAL A 74 -12.99 4.29 -0.09
C VAL A 74 -13.48 4.67 -1.51
N ARG A 75 -14.79 4.77 -1.73
CA ARG A 75 -15.36 5.18 -3.03
C ARG A 75 -14.96 6.60 -3.42
N ASN A 76 -14.94 7.50 -2.44
CA ASN A 76 -14.48 8.87 -2.60
C ASN A 76 -12.94 9.00 -2.61
N ARG A 77 -12.23 7.86 -2.60
CA ARG A 77 -10.76 7.75 -2.60
C ARG A 77 -10.07 8.46 -1.44
N ARG A 78 -10.78 8.79 -0.35
CA ARG A 78 -10.21 9.37 0.87
C ARG A 78 -9.46 8.33 1.71
N ILE A 79 -9.84 7.06 1.60
CA ILE A 79 -9.08 5.92 2.13
C ILE A 79 -8.68 5.02 0.96
N LEU A 80 -7.39 4.74 0.84
CA LEU A 80 -6.83 3.92 -0.23
C LEU A 80 -6.51 2.52 0.32
N ILE A 81 -6.97 1.47 -0.36
CA ILE A 81 -6.91 0.08 0.10
C ILE A 81 -6.29 -0.86 -0.94
N GLY A 82 -5.81 -2.03 -0.51
CA GLY A 82 -5.25 -3.05 -1.40
C GLY A 82 -3.97 -2.60 -2.14
N PRO A 83 -3.43 -3.40 -3.07
CA PRO A 83 -4.12 -4.46 -3.82
C PRO A 83 -4.09 -5.84 -3.16
N CYS A 84 -3.25 -6.04 -2.15
CA CYS A 84 -3.06 -7.34 -1.52
C CYS A 84 -4.15 -7.59 -0.47
N HIS A 85 -4.39 -8.85 -0.12
CA HIS A 85 -5.20 -9.16 1.06
C HIS A 85 -4.38 -8.97 2.34
N ILE A 86 -3.16 -9.51 2.35
CA ILE A 86 -2.14 -9.39 3.39
C ILE A 86 -0.78 -9.00 2.77
N LEU A 87 0.21 -8.66 3.60
CA LEU A 87 1.59 -8.44 3.17
C LEU A 87 2.47 -9.65 3.56
N PRO A 88 2.66 -10.65 2.69
CA PRO A 88 3.44 -11.84 3.01
C PRO A 88 4.94 -11.63 2.81
N ASP A 89 5.74 -12.48 3.45
CA ASP A 89 7.11 -12.73 3.02
C ASP A 89 7.11 -13.44 1.66
N MET A 90 7.93 -12.94 0.73
CA MET A 90 7.89 -13.41 -0.66
C MET A 90 8.52 -14.78 -0.89
N PHE A 91 9.49 -15.17 -0.07
CA PHE A 91 10.22 -16.42 -0.23
C PHE A 91 9.67 -17.55 0.64
N LEU A 92 8.96 -17.22 1.72
CA LEU A 92 8.37 -18.20 2.63
C LEU A 92 6.96 -18.66 2.19
N ALA A 93 6.24 -17.83 1.44
CA ALA A 93 4.94 -18.20 0.88
C ALA A 93 5.10 -18.96 -0.45
N SER A 94 4.16 -19.86 -0.76
CA SER A 94 4.18 -20.56 -2.04
C SER A 94 3.94 -19.60 -3.23
N PRO A 95 4.38 -19.94 -4.44
CA PRO A 95 4.13 -19.13 -5.63
C PRO A 95 2.64 -18.83 -5.85
N GLU A 96 1.77 -19.85 -5.72
CA GLU A 96 0.33 -19.69 -5.86
C GLU A 96 -0.27 -18.80 -4.78
N ALA A 97 0.31 -18.78 -3.57
CA ALA A 97 -0.17 -17.93 -2.48
C ALA A 97 -0.04 -16.44 -2.83
N HIS A 98 0.98 -16.03 -3.58
CA HIS A 98 1.11 -14.65 -4.06
C HIS A 98 -0.01 -14.26 -5.03
N ILE A 99 -0.35 -15.15 -5.96
CA ILE A 99 -1.46 -14.95 -6.90
C ILE A 99 -2.79 -14.92 -6.14
N HIS A 100 -2.99 -15.85 -5.21
CA HIS A 100 -4.19 -15.92 -4.38
C HIS A 100 -4.34 -14.67 -3.50
N ASN A 101 -3.25 -14.15 -2.94
CA ASN A 101 -3.26 -12.95 -2.13
C ASN A 101 -3.81 -11.73 -2.91
N LEU A 102 -3.41 -11.57 -4.17
CA LEU A 102 -3.90 -10.51 -5.05
C LEU A 102 -5.35 -10.75 -5.52
N LEU A 103 -5.74 -12.00 -5.79
CA LEU A 103 -7.13 -12.36 -6.13
C LEU A 103 -8.08 -12.08 -4.96
N VAL A 104 -7.69 -12.47 -3.74
CA VAL A 104 -8.48 -12.20 -2.53
C VAL A 104 -8.50 -10.70 -2.27
N GLY A 105 -7.36 -10.01 -2.34
CA GLY A 105 -7.31 -8.56 -2.17
C GLY A 105 -8.23 -7.82 -3.14
N GLU A 106 -8.33 -8.26 -4.40
CA GLU A 106 -9.30 -7.74 -5.36
C GLU A 106 -10.75 -8.01 -4.97
N ARG A 107 -11.08 -9.25 -4.59
CA ARG A 107 -12.43 -9.64 -4.19
C ARG A 107 -12.89 -8.84 -2.97
N GLU A 108 -12.03 -8.69 -1.97
CA GLU A 108 -12.33 -7.95 -0.76
C GLU A 108 -12.45 -6.45 -1.04
N ALA A 109 -11.53 -5.87 -1.82
CA ALA A 109 -11.59 -4.45 -2.18
C ALA A 109 -12.89 -4.09 -2.91
N ARG A 110 -13.39 -4.95 -3.82
CA ARG A 110 -14.64 -4.73 -4.57
C ARG A 110 -15.88 -4.50 -3.67
N LYS A 111 -15.87 -5.02 -2.45
CA LYS A 111 -16.96 -4.79 -1.46
C LYS A 111 -17.02 -3.33 -1.01
N PHE A 112 -15.87 -2.65 -1.00
CA PHE A 112 -15.70 -1.28 -0.54
C PHE A 112 -15.65 -0.28 -1.70
N GLY A 113 -14.82 -0.55 -2.70
CA GLY A 113 -14.61 0.32 -3.86
C GLY A 113 -13.43 -0.15 -4.71
N GLN A 114 -12.65 0.80 -5.23
CA GLN A 114 -11.48 0.47 -6.05
C GLN A 114 -10.25 0.24 -5.17
N LYS A 115 -9.46 -0.79 -5.48
CA LYS A 115 -8.12 -0.98 -4.92
C LYS A 115 -7.12 -0.03 -5.56
N MET A 116 -6.00 0.21 -4.89
CA MET A 116 -4.85 0.83 -5.52
C MET A 116 -4.25 -0.08 -6.60
N MET A 117 -3.77 0.52 -7.70
CA MET A 117 -3.09 -0.18 -8.80
C MET A 117 -1.57 -0.06 -8.68
N ILE A 118 -1.05 -0.46 -7.51
CA ILE A 118 0.38 -0.42 -7.17
C ILE A 118 0.77 -1.71 -6.45
N GLY A 119 1.81 -2.40 -6.93
CA GLY A 119 2.44 -3.48 -6.17
C GLY A 119 3.06 -2.90 -4.89
N TYR A 120 2.48 -3.19 -3.73
CA TYR A 120 2.86 -2.59 -2.47
C TYR A 120 3.62 -3.61 -1.60
N MET A 121 4.93 -3.42 -1.50
CA MET A 121 5.85 -4.38 -0.88
C MET A 121 6.85 -3.65 0.01
N PRO A 122 6.38 -2.91 1.02
CA PRO A 122 7.21 -2.02 1.80
C PRO A 122 8.28 -2.83 2.52
N ASP A 123 7.90 -3.80 3.36
CA ASP A 123 8.84 -4.42 4.30
C ASP A 123 9.17 -5.89 4.02
N SER A 124 9.00 -6.36 2.78
CA SER A 124 9.35 -7.74 2.42
C SER A 124 10.87 -7.98 2.53
N PHE A 125 11.28 -9.11 3.13
CA PHE A 125 12.69 -9.50 3.30
C PHE A 125 13.28 -10.10 2.03
N GLY A 126 13.39 -9.24 1.02
CA GLY A 126 13.75 -9.57 -0.34
C GLY A 126 12.52 -9.88 -1.20
N HIS A 127 12.74 -9.90 -2.51
CA HIS A 127 11.67 -9.88 -3.50
C HIS A 127 11.87 -10.96 -4.55
N ILE A 128 10.81 -11.70 -4.88
CA ILE A 128 10.87 -12.70 -5.95
C ILE A 128 11.05 -12.00 -7.31
N GLY A 129 11.99 -12.50 -8.12
CA GLY A 129 12.31 -11.89 -9.42
C GLY A 129 11.11 -11.82 -10.38
N GLN A 130 10.16 -12.74 -10.26
CA GLN A 130 8.97 -12.86 -11.12
C GLN A 130 7.87 -11.82 -10.82
N MET A 131 7.99 -11.02 -9.74
CA MET A 131 6.94 -10.09 -9.35
C MET A 131 6.51 -9.11 -10.46
N PRO A 132 7.39 -8.58 -11.34
CA PRO A 132 6.95 -7.77 -12.48
C PRO A 132 5.95 -8.51 -13.38
N GLN A 133 6.18 -9.79 -13.69
CA GLN A 133 5.26 -10.60 -14.48
C GLN A 133 3.91 -10.77 -13.75
N ILE A 134 3.96 -11.08 -12.46
CA ILE A 134 2.76 -11.25 -11.63
C ILE A 134 1.94 -9.95 -11.62
N LEU A 135 2.55 -8.82 -11.27
CA LEU A 135 1.86 -7.53 -11.20
C LEU A 135 1.24 -7.12 -12.54
N ARG A 136 1.94 -7.34 -13.65
CA ARG A 136 1.41 -7.12 -15.01
C ARG A 136 0.20 -7.99 -15.31
N GLY A 137 0.17 -9.24 -14.83
CA GLY A 137 -0.99 -10.13 -14.93
C GLY A 137 -2.24 -9.60 -14.21
N PHE A 138 -2.07 -8.76 -13.20
CA PHE A 138 -3.15 -8.06 -12.50
C PHE A 138 -3.35 -6.61 -12.99
N GLY A 139 -2.76 -6.24 -14.13
CA GLY A 139 -2.88 -4.90 -14.71
C GLY A 139 -2.16 -3.79 -13.93
N MET A 140 -1.27 -4.15 -12.99
CA MET A 140 -0.46 -3.19 -12.25
C MET A 140 0.84 -2.91 -12.99
N GLU A 141 1.06 -1.64 -13.32
CA GLU A 141 2.24 -1.20 -14.06
C GLU A 141 3.32 -0.61 -13.17
N ASN A 142 2.99 -0.36 -11.90
CA ASN A 142 3.87 0.28 -10.96
C ASN A 142 3.96 -0.49 -9.64
N ALA A 143 5.09 -0.34 -8.94
CA ALA A 143 5.32 -0.95 -7.63
C ALA A 143 6.11 0.00 -6.71
N CYS A 144 6.14 -0.30 -5.42
CA CYS A 144 7.08 0.29 -4.48
C CYS A 144 7.63 -0.76 -3.52
N LEU A 145 8.89 -0.59 -3.15
CA LEU A 145 9.60 -1.45 -2.20
C LEU A 145 10.58 -0.64 -1.36
N TRP A 146 10.88 -1.13 -0.15
CA TRP A 146 11.83 -0.47 0.76
C TRP A 146 13.17 -1.19 0.89
N ARG A 147 13.20 -2.50 0.65
CA ARG A 147 14.39 -3.34 0.90
C ARG A 147 14.95 -3.96 -0.37
N GLY A 148 16.21 -4.35 -0.32
CA GLY A 148 16.83 -5.23 -1.32
C GLY A 148 17.62 -4.53 -2.42
N LEU A 149 17.75 -3.21 -2.36
CA LEU A 149 18.58 -2.42 -3.27
C LEU A 149 19.60 -1.61 -2.47
N ASP A 150 20.74 -1.32 -3.10
CA ASP A 150 21.77 -0.44 -2.54
C ASP A 150 21.53 1.00 -3.02
N ASP A 151 22.54 1.69 -3.57
CA ASP A 151 22.44 3.05 -4.10
C ASP A 151 21.72 3.15 -5.47
N GLN A 152 20.54 2.56 -5.57
CA GLN A 152 19.72 2.66 -6.78
C GLN A 152 18.96 4.00 -6.83
N PRO A 153 18.73 4.56 -8.04
CA PRO A 153 17.83 5.68 -8.19
C PRO A 153 16.47 5.38 -7.58
N ALA A 154 15.86 6.38 -6.94
CA ALA A 154 14.60 6.17 -6.23
C ALA A 154 13.42 5.76 -7.16
N GLY A 155 13.57 5.89 -8.48
CA GLY A 155 12.69 5.26 -9.47
C GLY A 155 13.49 4.49 -10.52
N PHE A 156 13.10 3.25 -10.79
CA PHE A 156 13.78 2.36 -11.74
C PHE A 156 12.79 1.39 -12.40
N TRP A 157 13.18 0.80 -13.52
CA TRP A 157 12.40 -0.28 -14.15
C TRP A 157 12.82 -1.62 -13.54
N TRP A 158 11.88 -2.30 -12.91
CA TRP A 158 12.09 -3.69 -12.48
C TRP A 158 11.57 -4.63 -13.56
N GLN A 159 12.48 -5.41 -14.15
CA GLN A 159 12.20 -6.29 -15.28
C GLN A 159 12.53 -7.75 -14.95
N PHE A 160 11.62 -8.66 -15.31
CA PHE A 160 11.84 -10.10 -15.29
C PHE A 160 12.38 -10.58 -16.66
N PRO A 161 13.12 -11.70 -16.77
CA PRO A 161 13.70 -12.16 -18.03
C PRO A 161 12.70 -12.46 -19.17
N ASP A 162 11.41 -12.60 -18.87
CA ASP A 162 10.35 -12.75 -19.88
C ASP A 162 10.01 -11.43 -20.60
N GLY A 163 10.60 -10.31 -20.18
CA GLY A 163 10.34 -8.97 -20.73
C GLY A 163 9.27 -8.17 -19.96
N SER A 164 8.54 -8.79 -19.04
CA SER A 164 7.60 -8.09 -18.16
C SER A 164 8.36 -7.10 -17.28
N ARG A 165 7.88 -5.85 -17.22
CA ARG A 165 8.47 -4.80 -16.40
C ARG A 165 7.44 -3.92 -15.73
N VAL A 166 7.77 -3.40 -14.55
CA VAL A 166 6.98 -2.40 -13.82
C VAL A 166 7.86 -1.22 -13.42
N LEU A 167 7.28 -0.03 -13.34
CA LEU A 167 7.97 1.14 -12.81
C LEU A 167 7.96 1.06 -11.28
N THR A 168 9.14 0.93 -10.69
CA THR A 168 9.28 0.69 -9.25
C THR A 168 9.89 1.89 -8.57
N MET A 169 9.32 2.25 -7.43
CA MET A 169 9.90 3.26 -6.53
C MET A 169 10.60 2.58 -5.38
N TYR A 170 11.85 2.97 -5.15
CA TYR A 170 12.60 2.60 -3.97
C TYR A 170 12.37 3.62 -2.86
N LEU A 171 11.78 3.16 -1.76
CA LEU A 171 11.48 3.99 -0.59
C LEU A 171 12.75 4.10 0.26
N HIS A 172 13.63 5.04 -0.09
CA HIS A 172 14.88 5.27 0.63
C HIS A 172 14.63 5.76 2.06
N ASP A 173 15.29 5.13 3.02
CA ASP A 173 15.58 5.70 4.34
C ASP A 173 16.63 6.81 4.19
N HIS A 174 16.23 7.99 3.72
CA HIS A 174 17.11 9.14 3.93
C HIS A 174 16.87 9.64 5.36
N PRO A 175 17.86 9.61 6.28
CA PRO A 175 17.74 10.35 7.52
C PRO A 175 17.52 11.80 7.11
N LEU A 176 16.39 12.39 7.50
CA LEU A 176 15.96 13.75 7.12
C LEU A 176 16.93 14.88 7.54
N TRP A 177 18.16 14.55 7.97
CA TRP A 177 19.06 15.44 8.70
C TRP A 177 20.48 15.60 8.12
N THR A 178 20.95 14.86 7.11
CA THR A 178 22.39 14.88 6.77
C THR A 178 22.83 15.09 5.31
N ALA A 179 21.96 15.40 4.34
CA ALA A 179 22.46 15.73 2.99
C ALA A 179 21.69 16.83 2.26
N PRO A 180 22.31 17.98 1.94
CA PRO A 180 21.79 18.91 0.96
C PRO A 180 22.06 18.34 -0.44
N GLY A 181 21.13 17.56 -1.01
CA GLY A 181 21.31 17.14 -2.41
C GLY A 181 20.32 16.16 -3.02
N ILE A 182 19.70 15.28 -2.26
CA ILE A 182 18.97 14.13 -2.83
C ILE A 182 17.50 14.14 -2.39
N TYR A 183 16.79 15.20 -2.78
CA TYR A 183 15.33 15.23 -2.80
C TYR A 183 14.85 14.93 -4.21
N ARG A 184 15.08 13.71 -4.68
CA ARG A 184 14.60 13.29 -6.00
C ARG A 184 13.96 11.92 -5.88
N SER A 185 12.70 11.88 -6.31
CA SER A 185 11.96 10.68 -6.70
C SER A 185 11.51 9.69 -5.61
N CYS A 186 10.85 10.12 -4.53
CA CYS A 186 10.10 9.16 -3.68
C CYS A 186 8.60 9.04 -4.06
N VAL A 187 8.16 9.66 -5.17
CA VAL A 187 6.75 10.11 -5.25
C VAL A 187 5.98 9.77 -6.53
N MET A 188 6.62 9.33 -7.62
CA MET A 188 5.88 9.19 -8.90
C MET A 188 4.83 8.07 -8.87
N CYS A 189 5.07 6.99 -8.13
CA CYS A 189 4.21 5.80 -8.17
C CYS A 189 2.97 5.90 -7.26
N VAL A 190 3.10 6.51 -6.08
CA VAL A 190 1.92 6.81 -5.26
C VAL A 190 1.07 7.90 -5.94
N LEU A 191 1.70 8.80 -6.72
CA LEU A 191 0.95 9.69 -7.59
C LEU A 191 0.18 8.95 -8.69
N CYS A 192 0.74 7.91 -9.31
CA CYS A 192 0.00 7.07 -10.25
C CYS A 192 -1.12 6.28 -9.55
N ALA A 193 -0.96 5.84 -8.31
CA ALA A 193 -2.03 5.20 -7.54
C ALA A 193 -3.15 6.18 -7.12
N VAL A 194 -2.80 7.45 -6.86
CA VAL A 194 -3.73 8.49 -6.36
C VAL A 194 -4.34 9.36 -7.46
N LEU A 195 -3.62 9.63 -8.55
CA LEU A 195 -4.01 10.58 -9.62
C LEU A 195 -4.41 9.94 -10.95
N SER A 196 -4.29 8.63 -11.15
CA SER A 196 -4.79 7.93 -12.36
C SER A 196 -6.32 7.94 -12.50
N GLY A 197 -7.04 8.73 -11.70
CA GLY A 197 -8.46 9.05 -11.92
C GLY A 197 -8.73 10.50 -12.36
N LYS A 198 -7.72 11.27 -12.78
CA LYS A 198 -7.95 12.53 -13.49
C LYS A 198 -7.49 12.42 -14.94
N GLN A 199 -8.50 12.31 -15.79
CA GLN A 199 -8.56 12.21 -17.27
C GLN A 199 -8.38 10.82 -17.85
#